data_AF-A0AAW5KKE6-F1
#
_entry.id   AF-A0AAW5KKE6-F1
#
_cell.length_a   1.000
_cell.length_b   1.000
_cell.length_c   1.000
_cell.angle_alpha   90.00
_cell.angle_beta   90.00
_cell.angle_gamma   90.00
#
_symmetry.space_group_name_H-M   'P 1'
#
loop_
_entity.id
_entity.type
_entity.pdbx_description
1 polymer ?
#
loop_
_entity_poly.entity_id
_entity_poly.type
_entity_poly.pdbx_seq_one_letter_code
_entity_poly.pdbx_strand_id
1 'polypeptide(L)'
;MKWLSHLKTVNHHKKLVRQYCFKVGLYRQGLLHDLSKYSPAEFWVGARYFQGNRSPNDAERQDRGYSSAWLHHKGRNKHHLEYWIDYSPEGDHALAGMKMPVRYVVEMFCDRIAASRTYRKEAYVDRDPWDYYQRSKPHYILHPETRALLEDLLSRLKDEGEEAVFSYIRREVLPAARQRDEGRGRGKDGGKKKGEI
;
A
#
# COMPACT_ATOMS: atom_id res chain seq x y z
N MET A 1 -25.04 -8.56 12.79
CA MET A 1 -25.14 -7.16 12.31
C MET A 1 -23.99 -6.87 11.34
N LYS A 2 -24.25 -6.20 10.21
CA LYS A 2 -23.22 -5.95 9.18
C LYS A 2 -21.97 -5.22 9.72
N TRP A 3 -22.16 -4.22 10.59
CA TRP A 3 -21.06 -3.45 11.17
C TRP A 3 -20.10 -4.30 12.03
N LEU A 4 -20.60 -5.30 12.77
CA LEU A 4 -19.75 -6.23 13.54
C LEU A 4 -18.88 -7.09 12.62
N SER A 5 -19.46 -7.62 11.55
CA SER A 5 -18.72 -8.44 10.58
C SER A 5 -17.69 -7.60 9.81
N HIS A 6 -18.04 -6.35 9.49
CA HIS A 6 -17.12 -5.39 8.89
C HIS A 6 -15.93 -5.11 9.81
N LEU A 7 -16.19 -4.77 11.09
CA LEU A 7 -15.15 -4.51 12.08
C LEU A 7 -14.21 -5.72 12.28
N LYS A 8 -14.77 -6.94 12.34
CA LYS A 8 -13.97 -8.18 12.41
C LYS A 8 -13.04 -8.31 11.20
N THR A 9 -13.54 -8.03 10.00
CA THR A 9 -12.75 -8.09 8.76
C THR A 9 -11.63 -7.06 8.75
N VAL A 10 -11.93 -5.80 9.12
CA VAL A 10 -10.92 -4.72 9.23
C VAL A 10 -9.83 -5.08 10.23
N ASN A 11 -10.21 -5.56 11.42
CA ASN A 11 -9.26 -5.94 12.46
C ASN A 11 -8.41 -7.15 12.06
N HIS A 12 -8.99 -8.12 11.35
CA HIS A 12 -8.26 -9.28 10.85
C HIS A 12 -7.20 -8.87 9.82
N HIS A 13 -7.59 -8.09 8.80
CA HIS A 13 -6.67 -7.54 7.80
C HIS A 13 -5.53 -6.75 8.43
N LYS A 14 -5.87 -5.80 9.32
CA LYS A 14 -4.88 -4.98 10.03
C LYS A 14 -3.90 -5.83 10.85
N LYS A 15 -4.37 -6.91 11.49
CA LYS A 15 -3.52 -7.83 12.26
C LYS A 15 -2.53 -8.55 11.35
N LEU A 16 -2.96 -9.02 10.17
CA LEU A 16 -2.08 -9.67 9.19
C LEU A 16 -1.01 -8.70 8.69
N VAL A 17 -1.39 -7.49 8.26
CA VAL A 17 -0.42 -6.48 7.82
C VAL A 17 0.59 -6.16 8.92
N ARG A 18 0.12 -6.02 10.17
CA ARG A 18 1.00 -5.83 11.31
C ARG A 18 2.02 -6.96 11.45
N GLN A 19 1.59 -8.22 11.34
CA GLN A 19 2.48 -9.38 11.43
C GLN A 19 3.55 -9.35 10.33
N TYR A 20 3.17 -9.08 9.08
CA TYR A 20 4.12 -9.00 7.96
C TYR A 20 5.09 -7.83 8.08
N CYS A 21 4.58 -6.64 8.41
CA CYS A 21 5.43 -5.48 8.67
C CYS A 21 6.42 -5.75 9.81
N PHE A 22 6.03 -6.49 10.85
CA PHE A 22 6.92 -6.84 11.95
C PHE A 22 7.99 -7.84 11.52
N LYS A 23 7.64 -8.83 10.67
CA LYS A 23 8.61 -9.75 10.07
C LYS A 23 9.73 -9.02 9.32
N VAL A 24 9.48 -7.81 8.82
CA VAL A 24 10.48 -6.99 8.11
C VAL A 24 11.02 -5.79 8.89
N GLY A 25 10.66 -5.63 10.17
CA GLY A 25 11.13 -4.54 11.02
C GLY A 25 10.46 -3.18 10.80
N LEU A 26 9.33 -3.13 10.07
CA LEU A 26 8.51 -1.94 9.87
C LEU A 26 7.41 -1.81 10.95
N TYR A 27 7.82 -1.77 12.22
CA TYR A 27 6.88 -1.77 13.35
C TYR A 27 5.87 -0.61 13.31
N ARG A 28 6.35 0.60 12.98
CA ARG A 28 5.49 1.80 12.89
C ARG A 28 4.45 1.66 11.79
N GLN A 29 4.82 1.15 10.62
CA GLN A 29 3.87 0.90 9.52
C GLN A 29 2.82 -0.12 9.96
N GLY A 30 3.22 -1.26 10.54
CA GLY A 30 2.28 -2.27 11.01
C GLY A 30 1.28 -1.77 12.06
N LEU A 31 1.74 -0.92 13.00
CA LEU A 31 0.88 -0.33 14.03
C LEU A 31 -0.08 0.73 13.47
N LEU A 32 0.38 1.58 12.55
CA LEU A 32 -0.38 2.70 12.02
C LEU A 32 -1.14 2.40 10.73
N HIS A 33 -0.95 1.21 10.16
CA HIS A 33 -1.63 0.77 8.95
C HIS A 33 -3.14 0.94 9.07
N ASP A 34 -3.73 1.64 8.10
CA ASP A 34 -5.18 1.77 7.91
C ASP A 34 -5.99 2.30 9.11
N LEU A 35 -5.40 3.13 9.96
CA LEU A 35 -6.14 3.75 11.07
C LEU A 35 -7.33 4.61 10.60
N SER A 36 -7.29 5.11 9.36
CA SER A 36 -8.40 5.82 8.74
C SER A 36 -9.68 4.98 8.56
N LYS A 37 -9.57 3.64 8.49
CA LYS A 37 -10.72 2.71 8.41
C LYS A 37 -11.67 2.80 9.61
N TYR A 38 -11.19 3.28 10.75
CA TYR A 38 -11.98 3.44 11.97
C TYR A 38 -12.67 4.81 12.06
N SER A 39 -12.39 5.72 11.12
CA SER A 39 -13.06 7.01 11.06
C SER A 39 -14.53 6.86 10.65
N PRO A 40 -15.43 7.75 11.07
CA PRO A 40 -16.83 7.72 10.64
C PRO A 40 -17.01 7.77 9.11
N ALA A 41 -16.11 8.47 8.41
CA ALA A 41 -16.13 8.62 6.95
C ALA A 41 -15.91 7.29 6.21
N GLU A 42 -15.21 6.33 6.82
CA GLU A 42 -14.94 5.02 6.22
C GLU A 42 -15.76 3.91 6.87
N PHE A 43 -15.81 3.87 8.21
CA PHE A 43 -16.35 2.73 8.95
C PHE A 43 -17.85 2.52 8.70
N TRP A 44 -18.66 3.58 8.77
CA TRP A 44 -20.11 3.46 8.61
C TRP A 44 -20.51 3.17 7.17
N VAL A 45 -19.79 3.75 6.21
CA VAL A 45 -19.94 3.44 4.78
C VAL A 45 -19.58 1.97 4.55
N GLY A 46 -18.44 1.52 5.05
CA GLY A 46 -17.99 0.13 4.96
C GLY A 46 -18.98 -0.84 5.59
N ALA A 47 -19.55 -0.51 6.75
CA ALA A 47 -20.57 -1.30 7.43
C ALA A 47 -21.87 -1.39 6.62
N ARG A 48 -22.32 -0.29 5.99
CA ARG A 48 -23.52 -0.25 5.15
C ARG A 48 -23.38 -1.17 3.93
N TYR A 49 -22.24 -1.10 3.24
CA TYR A 49 -21.98 -1.84 2.01
C TYR A 49 -21.32 -3.21 2.22
N PHE A 50 -21.19 -3.68 3.47
CA PHE A 50 -20.57 -4.96 3.77
C PHE A 50 -21.37 -6.15 3.21
N GLN A 51 -20.70 -6.98 2.41
CA GLN A 51 -21.25 -8.21 1.79
C GLN A 51 -20.52 -9.48 2.21
N GLY A 52 -19.28 -9.37 2.71
CA GLY A 52 -18.48 -10.50 3.22
C GLY A 52 -17.65 -11.27 2.19
N ASN A 53 -17.82 -11.00 0.89
CA ASN A 53 -17.10 -11.68 -0.20
C ASN A 53 -16.24 -10.73 -1.08
N ARG A 54 -16.39 -9.42 -0.93
CA ARG A 54 -15.63 -8.38 -1.65
C ARG A 54 -15.54 -7.09 -0.85
N SER A 55 -14.75 -6.14 -1.33
CA SER A 55 -14.58 -4.83 -0.69
C SER A 55 -15.91 -4.06 -0.65
N PRO A 56 -16.30 -3.48 0.51
CA PRO A 56 -17.45 -2.59 0.59
C PRO A 56 -17.34 -1.37 -0.34
N ASN A 57 -16.13 -0.93 -0.66
CA ASN A 57 -15.89 0.19 -1.57
C ASN A 57 -16.33 -0.12 -3.01
N ASP A 58 -16.26 -1.38 -3.45
CA ASP A 58 -16.68 -1.77 -4.79
C ASP A 58 -18.20 -1.72 -4.91
N ALA A 59 -18.90 -2.11 -3.84
CA ALA A 59 -20.35 -2.01 -3.75
C ALA A 59 -20.82 -0.55 -3.70
N GLU A 60 -20.16 0.31 -2.93
CA GLU A 60 -20.46 1.75 -2.93
C GLU A 60 -20.25 2.34 -4.33
N ARG A 61 -19.16 1.95 -5.02
CA ARG A 61 -18.87 2.43 -6.37
C ARG A 61 -19.92 1.98 -7.40
N GLN A 62 -20.47 0.78 -7.26
CA GLN A 62 -21.56 0.30 -8.10
C GLN A 62 -22.88 1.06 -7.86
N ASP A 63 -23.15 1.44 -6.62
CA ASP A 63 -24.37 2.18 -6.25
C ASP A 63 -24.31 3.67 -6.62
N ARG A 64 -23.16 4.32 -6.40
CA ARG A 64 -23.02 5.79 -6.49
C ARG A 64 -22.18 6.28 -7.67
N GLY A 65 -21.49 5.40 -8.38
CA GLY A 65 -20.47 5.74 -9.37
C GLY A 65 -19.09 6.08 -8.77
N TYR A 66 -18.97 6.16 -7.44
CA TYR A 66 -17.71 6.40 -6.73
C TYR A 66 -17.75 5.81 -5.32
N SER A 67 -16.60 5.71 -4.66
CA SER A 67 -16.54 5.33 -3.25
C SER A 67 -15.99 6.46 -2.40
N SER A 68 -16.85 7.06 -1.56
CA SER A 68 -16.47 8.11 -0.63
C SER A 68 -15.47 7.61 0.40
N ALA A 69 -15.67 6.38 0.90
CA ALA A 69 -14.74 5.72 1.80
C ALA A 69 -13.36 5.53 1.13
N TRP A 70 -13.31 5.06 -0.12
CA TRP A 70 -12.03 4.89 -0.84
C TRP A 70 -11.31 6.21 -1.09
N LEU A 71 -12.02 7.28 -1.47
CA LEU A 71 -11.42 8.60 -1.68
C LEU A 71 -10.77 9.13 -0.40
N HIS A 72 -11.46 9.00 0.74
CA HIS A 72 -10.92 9.39 2.05
C HIS A 72 -9.70 8.55 2.44
N HIS A 73 -9.78 7.25 2.17
CA HIS A 73 -8.79 6.24 2.54
C HIS A 73 -7.47 6.38 1.79
N LYS A 74 -7.53 6.39 0.45
CA LYS A 74 -6.35 6.48 -0.41
C LYS A 74 -5.60 7.80 -0.19
N GLY A 75 -6.30 8.87 0.19
CA GLY A 75 -5.71 10.17 0.52
C GLY A 75 -5.08 10.27 1.91
N ARG A 76 -5.17 9.23 2.76
CA ARG A 76 -4.61 9.24 4.13
C ARG A 76 -3.59 8.12 4.38
N ASN A 77 -3.67 7.02 3.66
CA ASN A 77 -2.72 5.91 3.82
C ASN A 77 -1.69 5.91 2.69
N LYS A 78 -0.44 6.22 3.06
CA LYS A 78 0.69 6.40 2.15
C LYS A 78 1.16 5.12 1.46
N HIS A 79 0.67 3.94 1.81
CA HIS A 79 0.99 2.72 1.09
C HIS A 79 0.11 2.53 -0.15
N HIS A 80 -0.98 3.30 -0.33
CA HIS A 80 -1.71 3.30 -1.59
C HIS A 80 -0.99 4.13 -2.64
N LEU A 81 -0.89 3.58 -3.86
CA LEU A 81 -0.25 4.26 -4.98
C LEU A 81 -0.95 5.57 -5.33
N GLU A 82 -2.27 5.65 -5.16
CA GLU A 82 -3.05 6.85 -5.46
C GLU A 82 -2.75 8.02 -4.52
N TYR A 83 -2.15 7.77 -3.35
CA TYR A 83 -1.65 8.85 -2.48
C TYR A 83 -0.53 9.63 -3.16
N TRP A 84 0.24 8.97 -4.04
CA TRP A 84 1.44 9.49 -4.68
C TRP A 84 1.20 9.88 -6.13
N ILE A 85 -0.03 10.18 -6.53
CA ILE A 85 -0.31 10.75 -7.84
C ILE A 85 -0.33 12.27 -7.69
N ASP A 86 0.50 12.96 -8.48
CA ASP A 86 0.61 14.42 -8.48
C ASP A 86 0.86 14.93 -9.90
N TYR A 87 0.91 16.24 -10.10
CA TYR A 87 1.24 16.84 -11.38
C TYR A 87 2.67 16.51 -11.80
N SER A 88 2.84 16.17 -13.08
CA SER A 88 4.14 15.93 -13.68
C SER A 88 5.02 17.17 -13.56
N PRO A 89 6.30 17.03 -13.17
CA PRO A 89 7.25 18.14 -13.16
C PRO A 89 7.61 18.63 -14.58
N GLU A 90 7.19 17.89 -15.62
CA GLU A 90 7.49 18.16 -17.03
C GLU A 90 6.63 19.30 -17.62
N GLY A 91 5.75 19.91 -16.83
CA GLY A 91 5.04 21.15 -17.19
C GLY A 91 3.82 20.97 -18.12
N ASP A 92 3.42 19.72 -18.39
CA ASP A 92 2.26 19.39 -19.23
C ASP A 92 0.93 19.30 -18.44
N HIS A 93 0.97 19.60 -17.13
CA HIS A 93 -0.14 19.45 -16.18
C HIS A 93 -0.76 18.03 -16.14
N ALA A 94 -0.07 17.01 -16.66
CA ALA A 94 -0.52 15.64 -16.59
C ALA A 94 -0.36 15.08 -15.17
N LEU A 95 -1.24 14.14 -14.79
CA LEU A 95 -1.06 13.40 -13.54
C LEU A 95 -0.07 12.26 -13.74
N ALA A 96 0.93 12.17 -12.87
CA ALA A 96 1.96 11.16 -12.89
C ALA A 96 2.15 10.52 -11.50
N GLY A 97 2.71 9.31 -11.48
CA GLY A 97 3.04 8.61 -10.24
C GLY A 97 4.37 9.10 -9.69
N MET A 98 4.37 9.59 -8.46
CA MET A 98 5.56 10.03 -7.74
C MET A 98 6.29 8.85 -7.10
N LYS A 99 7.62 8.96 -7.01
CA LYS A 99 8.46 7.92 -6.39
C LYS A 99 8.08 7.75 -4.91
N MET A 100 7.57 6.57 -4.58
CA MET A 100 7.22 6.22 -3.20
C MET A 100 8.49 5.96 -2.37
N PRO A 101 8.55 6.40 -1.10
CA PRO A 101 9.52 5.92 -0.14
C PRO A 101 9.42 4.40 0.02
N VAL A 102 10.57 3.71 0.04
CA VAL A 102 10.65 2.23 0.04
C VAL A 102 9.81 1.58 1.14
N ARG A 103 9.78 2.17 2.34
CA ARG A 103 8.97 1.66 3.46
C ARG A 103 7.46 1.55 3.13
N TYR A 104 6.93 2.45 2.30
CA TYR A 104 5.53 2.42 1.88
C TYR A 104 5.29 1.47 0.71
N VAL A 105 6.31 1.21 -0.12
CA VAL A 105 6.25 0.13 -1.12
C VAL A 105 6.21 -1.24 -0.44
N VAL A 106 7.03 -1.43 0.60
CA VAL A 106 7.00 -2.65 1.42
C VAL A 106 5.70 -2.79 2.20
N GLU A 107 5.16 -1.70 2.77
CA GLU A 107 3.84 -1.73 3.41
C GLU A 107 2.74 -2.09 2.40
N MET A 108 2.78 -1.55 1.17
CA MET A 108 1.86 -1.90 0.08
C MET A 108 1.96 -3.38 -0.29
N PHE A 109 3.16 -3.93 -0.35
CA PHE A 109 3.38 -5.35 -0.59
C PHE A 109 2.74 -6.22 0.52
N CYS A 110 3.00 -5.89 1.80
CA CYS A 110 2.39 -6.58 2.94
C CYS A 110 0.85 -6.48 2.94
N ASP A 111 0.30 -5.32 2.58
CA ASP A 111 -1.13 -5.08 2.43
C ASP A 111 -1.75 -6.02 1.38
N ARG A 112 -1.09 -6.22 0.24
CA ARG A 112 -1.56 -7.13 -0.81
C ARG A 112 -1.57 -8.59 -0.41
N ILE A 113 -0.58 -9.04 0.35
CA ILE A 113 -0.58 -10.39 0.95
C ILE A 113 -1.77 -10.53 1.88
N ALA A 114 -1.95 -9.59 2.82
CA ALA A 114 -3.02 -9.62 3.81
C ALA A 114 -4.42 -9.55 3.18
N ALA A 115 -4.62 -8.70 2.18
CA ALA A 115 -5.87 -8.59 1.45
C ALA A 115 -6.18 -9.89 0.70
N SER A 116 -5.18 -10.46 0.01
CA SER A 116 -5.33 -11.74 -0.71
C SER A 116 -5.70 -12.85 0.25
N ARG A 117 -5.00 -12.99 1.39
CA ARG A 117 -5.34 -13.97 2.43
C ARG A 117 -6.73 -13.76 3.02
N THR A 118 -7.13 -12.52 3.26
CA THR A 118 -8.46 -12.20 3.83
C THR A 118 -9.59 -12.67 2.92
N TYR A 119 -9.47 -12.47 1.60
CA TYR A 119 -10.53 -12.84 0.65
C TYR A 119 -10.43 -14.29 0.14
N ARG A 120 -9.22 -14.82 -0.03
CA ARG A 120 -8.98 -16.18 -0.55
C ARG A 120 -9.09 -17.25 0.54
N LYS A 121 -8.86 -16.89 1.80
CA LYS A 121 -8.94 -17.79 2.97
C LYS A 121 -8.07 -19.04 2.75
N GLU A 122 -8.65 -20.23 2.88
CA GLU A 122 -7.98 -21.53 2.70
C GLU A 122 -7.48 -21.75 1.27
N ALA A 123 -8.04 -21.04 0.28
CA ALA A 123 -7.60 -21.11 -1.11
C ALA A 123 -6.42 -20.15 -1.43
N TYR A 124 -5.86 -19.47 -0.42
CA TYR A 124 -4.74 -18.57 -0.61
C TYR A 124 -3.48 -19.33 -1.04
N VAL A 125 -2.81 -18.81 -2.07
CA VAL A 125 -1.46 -19.22 -2.46
C VAL A 125 -0.58 -17.98 -2.68
N ASP A 126 0.74 -18.13 -2.53
CA ASP A 126 1.70 -17.01 -2.58
C ASP A 126 1.69 -16.27 -3.94
N ARG A 127 1.14 -16.89 -4.99
CA ARG A 127 0.91 -16.26 -6.29
C ARG A 127 -0.27 -15.27 -6.33
N ASP A 128 -1.24 -15.36 -5.43
CA ASP A 128 -2.48 -14.56 -5.48
C ASP A 128 -2.23 -13.03 -5.53
N PRO A 129 -1.31 -12.45 -4.74
CA PRO A 129 -0.99 -11.03 -4.81
C PRO A 129 -0.43 -10.58 -6.18
N TRP A 130 0.40 -11.43 -6.81
CA TRP A 130 0.94 -11.18 -8.15
C TRP A 130 -0.16 -11.18 -9.20
N ASP A 131 -1.03 -12.20 -9.19
CA ASP A 131 -2.12 -12.30 -10.17
C ASP A 131 -3.12 -11.14 -10.01
N TYR A 132 -3.37 -10.69 -8.78
CA TYR A 132 -4.17 -9.48 -8.52
C TYR A 132 -3.51 -8.22 -9.10
N TYR A 133 -2.21 -8.05 -8.88
CA TYR A 133 -1.45 -6.95 -9.44
C TYR A 133 -1.49 -6.94 -10.98
N GLN A 134 -1.25 -8.09 -11.62
CA GLN A 134 -1.23 -8.19 -13.09
C GLN A 134 -2.56 -7.79 -13.73
N ARG A 135 -3.70 -8.20 -13.14
CA ARG A 135 -5.03 -7.78 -13.61
C ARG A 135 -5.23 -6.26 -13.53
N SER A 136 -4.58 -5.62 -12.56
CA SER A 136 -4.75 -4.19 -12.29
C SER A 136 -3.67 -3.30 -12.92
N LYS A 137 -2.57 -3.91 -13.36
CA LYS A 137 -1.39 -3.25 -13.93
C LYS A 137 -1.71 -2.22 -15.02
N PRO A 138 -2.65 -2.45 -15.97
CA PRO A 138 -2.92 -1.51 -17.06
C PRO A 138 -3.44 -0.14 -16.61
N HIS A 139 -4.07 -0.03 -15.44
CA HIS A 139 -4.65 1.23 -14.96
C HIS A 139 -3.89 1.85 -13.77
N TYR A 140 -2.73 1.30 -13.41
CA TYR A 140 -1.88 1.86 -12.35
C TYR A 140 -0.98 2.97 -12.87
N ILE A 141 -1.20 4.18 -12.35
CA ILE A 141 -0.29 5.32 -12.45
C ILE A 141 0.75 5.16 -11.34
N LEU A 142 1.96 4.71 -11.68
CA LEU A 142 3.03 4.39 -10.75
C LEU A 142 4.37 4.87 -11.30
N HIS A 143 5.20 5.45 -10.43
CA HIS A 143 6.58 5.77 -10.77
C HIS A 143 7.35 4.50 -11.20
N PRO A 144 8.18 4.54 -12.26
CA PRO A 144 8.89 3.37 -12.77
C PRO A 144 9.70 2.62 -11.69
N GLU A 145 10.45 3.32 -10.85
CA GLU A 145 11.22 2.68 -9.77
C GLU A 145 10.34 2.06 -8.67
N THR A 146 9.19 2.67 -8.37
CA THR A 146 8.24 2.10 -7.41
C THR A 146 7.61 0.84 -7.97
N ARG A 147 7.28 0.85 -9.27
CA ARG A 147 6.78 -0.32 -9.99
C ARG A 147 7.80 -1.45 -9.97
N ALA A 148 9.06 -1.17 -10.33
CA ALA A 148 10.11 -2.17 -10.37
C ALA A 148 10.30 -2.86 -9.01
N LEU A 149 10.36 -2.09 -7.92
CA LEU A 149 10.46 -2.66 -6.59
C LEU A 149 9.23 -3.49 -6.22
N LEU A 150 8.01 -3.00 -6.49
CA LEU A 150 6.80 -3.77 -6.18
C LEU A 150 6.74 -5.09 -6.98
N GLU A 151 7.11 -5.07 -8.26
CA GLU A 151 7.13 -6.25 -9.12
C GLU A 151 8.19 -7.27 -8.69
N ASP A 152 9.38 -6.82 -8.28
CA ASP A 152 10.42 -7.70 -7.71
C ASP A 152 9.92 -8.39 -6.43
N LEU A 153 9.32 -7.66 -5.49
CA LEU A 153 8.79 -8.26 -4.26
C LEU A 153 7.66 -9.27 -4.54
N LEU A 154 6.72 -8.93 -5.43
CA LEU A 154 5.60 -9.81 -5.75
C LEU A 154 6.03 -11.05 -6.56
N SER A 155 7.01 -10.91 -7.46
CA SER A 155 7.56 -12.05 -8.20
C SER A 155 8.32 -13.00 -7.28
N ARG A 156 9.17 -12.48 -6.39
CA ARG A 156 9.85 -13.29 -5.36
C ARG A 156 8.88 -13.99 -4.42
N LEU A 157 7.81 -13.32 -3.99
CA LEU A 157 6.76 -13.99 -3.22
C LEU A 157 6.18 -15.17 -4.00
N LYS A 158 5.80 -14.95 -5.26
CA LYS A 158 5.21 -15.97 -6.13
C LYS A 158 6.15 -17.16 -6.37
N ASP A 159 7.45 -16.91 -6.53
CA ASP A 159 8.42 -17.91 -6.99
C ASP A 159 9.23 -18.57 -5.84
N GLU A 160 9.47 -17.84 -4.75
CA GLU A 160 10.33 -18.26 -3.63
C GLU A 160 9.57 -18.37 -2.29
N GLY A 161 8.38 -17.78 -2.18
CA GLY A 161 7.52 -17.82 -1.00
C GLY A 161 7.82 -16.78 0.09
N GLU A 162 6.94 -16.70 1.10
CA GLU A 162 6.97 -15.66 2.14
C GLU A 162 8.30 -15.54 2.90
N GLU A 163 8.90 -16.65 3.33
CA GLU A 163 10.10 -16.60 4.17
C GLU A 163 11.32 -16.05 3.41
N ALA A 164 11.48 -16.43 2.13
CA ALA A 164 12.55 -15.93 1.27
C ALA A 164 12.41 -14.42 1.03
N VAL A 165 11.22 -13.96 0.61
CA VAL A 165 11.00 -12.54 0.31
C VAL A 165 11.08 -11.66 1.57
N PHE A 166 10.60 -12.12 2.74
CA PHE A 166 10.76 -11.35 3.98
C PHE A 166 12.22 -11.29 4.46
N SER A 167 13.00 -12.35 4.23
CA SER A 167 14.45 -12.33 4.46
C SER A 167 15.15 -11.31 3.56
N TYR A 168 14.85 -11.34 2.26
CA TYR A 168 15.36 -10.40 1.26
C TYR A 168 15.03 -8.94 1.63
N ILE A 169 13.77 -8.65 1.98
CA ILE A 169 13.35 -7.30 2.38
C ILE A 169 14.16 -6.79 3.58
N ARG A 170 14.37 -7.64 4.60
CA ARG A 170 15.11 -7.27 5.81
C ARG A 170 16.59 -7.04 5.57
N ARG A 171 17.21 -7.88 4.75
CA ARG A 171 18.67 -7.92 4.58
C ARG A 171 19.16 -6.95 3.52
N GLU A 172 18.34 -6.69 2.50
CA GLU A 172 18.79 -5.94 1.32
C GLU A 172 17.95 -4.69 1.08
N VAL A 173 16.63 -4.83 0.91
CA VAL A 173 15.75 -3.74 0.47
C VAL A 173 15.71 -2.57 1.45
N LEU A 174 15.39 -2.85 2.72
CA LEU A 174 15.26 -1.81 3.74
C LEU A 174 16.61 -1.21 4.16
N PRO A 175 17.69 -1.98 4.37
CA PRO A 175 19.01 -1.42 4.62
C PRO A 175 19.53 -0.53 3.49
N ALA A 176 19.40 -0.96 2.22
CA ALA A 176 19.82 -0.15 1.07
C ALA A 176 19.03 1.17 0.97
N ALA A 177 17.73 1.15 1.31
CA ALA A 177 16.92 2.36 1.35
C ALA A 177 17.42 3.35 2.43
N ARG A 178 17.75 2.86 3.63
CA ARG A 178 18.26 3.70 4.72
C ARG A 178 19.60 4.35 4.35
N GLN A 179 20.52 3.60 3.77
CA GLN A 179 21.82 4.12 3.32
C GLN A 179 21.67 5.22 2.26
N ARG A 180 20.74 5.06 1.30
CA ARG A 180 20.44 6.08 0.30
C ARG A 180 19.86 7.35 0.92
N ASP A 181 18.94 7.21 1.88
CA ASP A 181 18.32 8.35 2.56
C ASP A 181 19.34 9.11 3.44
N GLU A 182 20.24 8.40 4.14
CA GLU A 182 21.33 8.97 4.96
C GLU A 182 22.37 9.69 4.10
N GLY A 183 22.77 9.11 2.96
CA GLY A 183 23.68 9.74 2.01
C GLY A 183 23.13 11.04 1.42
N ARG A 184 21.82 11.13 1.20
CA ARG A 184 21.14 12.33 0.71
C ARG A 184 21.05 13.44 1.76
N GLY A 185 21.08 13.09 3.06
CA GLY A 185 21.10 14.03 4.17
C GLY A 185 22.46 14.73 4.36
N ARG A 186 23.57 14.03 4.13
CA ARG A 186 24.93 14.60 4.26
C ARG A 186 25.34 15.52 3.10
N GLY A 187 24.68 15.44 1.95
CA GLY A 187 24.99 16.27 0.78
C GLY A 187 24.34 17.67 0.74
N LYS A 188 23.56 18.06 1.77
CA LYS A 188 22.78 19.32 1.77
C LYS A 188 23.31 20.44 2.66
N ASP A 189 24.46 20.28 3.33
CA ASP A 189 25.08 21.36 4.13
C ASP A 189 25.99 22.31 3.34
N GLY A 190 26.13 22.12 2.02
CA GLY A 190 26.97 22.96 1.17
C GLY A 190 26.17 23.74 0.13
N GLY A 191 25.51 24.85 0.51
CA GLY A 191 25.03 25.83 -0.46
C GLY A 191 23.74 26.54 -0.12
N LYS A 192 23.76 27.43 0.89
CA LYS A 192 22.82 28.57 0.90
C LYS A 192 23.19 29.51 -0.25
N LYS A 193 22.51 29.40 -1.39
CA LYS A 193 22.34 30.55 -2.29
C LYS A 193 21.06 31.27 -1.90
N LYS A 194 21.22 32.52 -1.43
CA LYS A 194 20.17 33.53 -1.40
C LYS A 194 19.76 33.87 -2.85
N GLY A 195 18.49 34.16 -3.06
CA GLY A 195 17.90 34.66 -4.30
C GLY A 195 16.41 34.34 -4.26
N GLU A 196 15.61 35.19 -3.62
CA GLU A 196 14.86 36.31 -4.23
C GLU A 196 13.58 35.81 -4.93
N ILE A 197 12.47 36.13 -4.26
CA ILE A 197 11.04 36.21 -4.60
C ILE A 197 10.48 35.19 -5.61
#